data_AF-A0A1M6Q1F1-F1
#
_entry.id   AF-A0A1M6Q1F1-F1
#
_cell.length_a   1.000
_cell.length_b   1.000
_cell.length_c   1.000
_cell.angle_alpha   90.00
_cell.angle_beta   90.00
_cell.angle_gamma   90.00
#
_symmetry.space_group_name_H-M   'P 1'
#
loop_
_entity.id
_entity.type
_entity.pdbx_description
1 polymer ?
#
loop_
_entity_poly.entity_id
_entity_poly.type
_entity_poly.pdbx_seq_one_letter_code
_entity_poly.pdbx_strand_id
1 'polypeptide(L)'
;MIGLVLLSMISITLAVDELMIGVKVLGKDQLKKAYYVEGINGACRGKRFYLTTDKNLRVGDDLLVLIDSSTCEDGKTYHIKGGLP
;
A
#
# COMPACT_ATOMS: atom_id res chain seq x y z
N MET A 1 5.56 15.54 51.46
CA MET A 1 4.59 15.96 50.44
C MET A 1 5.35 16.68 49.33
N ILE A 2 4.84 16.61 48.09
CA ILE A 2 5.46 16.91 46.79
C ILE A 2 6.19 15.65 46.26
N GLY A 3 5.59 14.74 45.49
CA GLY A 3 4.37 14.88 44.70
C GLY A 3 4.67 15.63 43.40
N LEU A 4 5.54 15.09 42.53
CA LEU A 4 5.67 15.59 41.15
C LEU A 4 5.31 14.48 40.18
N VAL A 5 4.13 14.68 39.60
CA VAL A 5 3.43 13.80 38.68
C VAL A 5 3.61 14.38 37.26
N LEU A 6 3.78 13.47 36.30
CA LEU A 6 3.50 13.60 34.86
C LEU A 6 4.26 14.65 34.05
N LEU A 7 5.08 14.17 33.12
CA LEU A 7 4.91 14.54 31.71
C LEU A 7 5.26 13.34 30.82
N SER A 8 4.22 12.56 30.59
CA SER A 8 4.07 11.60 29.49
C SER A 8 4.16 12.32 28.14
N MET A 9 5.20 12.03 27.37
CA MET A 9 5.23 12.25 25.93
C MET A 9 5.51 10.90 25.27
N ILE A 10 4.53 10.00 25.31
CA ILE A 10 4.51 8.85 24.41
C ILE A 10 3.97 9.40 23.09
N SER A 11 4.85 10.02 22.29
CA SER A 11 4.52 10.39 20.93
C SER A 11 4.45 9.12 20.09
N ILE A 12 3.32 8.42 20.13
CA ILE A 12 3.02 7.36 19.16
C ILE A 12 2.67 8.09 17.86
N THR A 13 3.69 8.52 17.14
CA THR A 13 3.51 8.91 15.73
C THR A 13 3.39 7.60 14.97
N LEU A 14 2.17 7.10 14.82
CA LEU A 14 1.87 6.11 13.80
C LEU A 14 2.03 6.84 12.46
N ALA A 15 3.26 6.91 11.97
CA ALA A 15 3.54 7.32 10.61
C ALA A 15 2.86 6.29 9.70
N VAL A 16 1.66 6.61 9.24
CA VAL A 16 1.06 5.90 8.12
C VAL A 16 1.82 6.40 6.91
N ASP A 17 2.98 5.78 6.67
CA ASP A 17 3.82 6.12 5.54
C ASP A 17 3.14 5.64 4.27
N GLU A 18 2.41 6.54 3.62
CA GLU A 18 1.79 6.29 2.33
C GLU A 18 2.86 6.38 1.25
N LEU A 19 2.88 5.39 0.35
CA LEU A 19 3.90 5.28 -0.70
C LEU A 19 3.25 5.31 -2.08
N MET A 20 3.65 6.27 -2.91
CA MET A 20 3.22 6.33 -4.31
C MET A 20 4.16 5.50 -5.19
N ILE A 21 3.60 4.53 -5.91
CA ILE A 21 4.34 3.58 -6.74
C ILE A 21 3.68 3.39 -8.10
N GLY A 22 4.48 3.00 -9.09
CA GLY A 22 3.96 2.52 -10.37
C GLY A 22 3.77 1.01 -10.32
N VAL A 23 2.60 0.52 -10.72
CA VAL A 23 2.28 -0.91 -10.78
C VAL A 23 1.71 -1.29 -12.14
N LYS A 24 1.92 -2.54 -12.53
CA LYS A 24 1.31 -3.16 -13.70
C LYS A 24 0.38 -4.27 -13.28
N VAL A 25 -0.85 -4.27 -13.79
CA VAL A 25 -1.84 -5.31 -13.50
C VAL A 25 -1.54 -6.57 -14.30
N LEU A 26 -1.23 -7.66 -13.59
CA LEU A 26 -0.94 -8.96 -14.18
C LEU A 26 -2.18 -9.86 -14.24
N GLY A 27 -3.12 -9.68 -13.31
CA GLY A 27 -4.30 -10.55 -13.21
C GLY A 27 -5.31 -10.07 -12.17
N LYS A 28 -6.45 -10.77 -12.10
CA LYS A 28 -7.47 -10.58 -11.07
C LYS A 28 -7.75 -11.90 -10.37
N ASP A 29 -7.58 -11.93 -9.06
CA ASP A 29 -7.99 -13.03 -8.20
C ASP A 29 -9.45 -12.79 -7.78
N GLN A 30 -10.38 -13.59 -8.32
CA GLN A 30 -11.80 -13.47 -8.02
C GLN A 30 -12.15 -13.93 -6.60
N LEU A 31 -11.39 -14.87 -6.03
CA LEU A 31 -11.63 -15.39 -4.68
C LEU A 31 -11.25 -14.35 -3.63
N LYS A 32 -10.11 -13.69 -3.83
CA LYS A 32 -9.59 -12.64 -2.93
C LYS A 32 -10.15 -11.25 -3.20
N LYS A 33 -10.91 -11.08 -4.29
CA LYS A 33 -11.35 -9.76 -4.80
C LYS A 33 -10.19 -8.77 -4.91
N ALA A 34 -9.04 -9.24 -5.38
CA ALA A 34 -7.80 -8.47 -5.46
C ALA A 34 -7.16 -8.60 -6.84
N TYR A 35 -6.41 -7.59 -7.25
CA TYR A 35 -5.62 -7.59 -8.47
C TYR A 35 -4.19 -8.06 -8.16
N TYR A 36 -3.69 -9.00 -8.93
CA TYR A 36 -2.28 -9.38 -8.87
C TYR A 36 -1.48 -8.38 -9.72
N VAL A 37 -0.51 -7.72 -9.10
CA VAL A 37 0.27 -6.66 -9.75
C VAL A 37 1.76 -6.84 -9.55
N GLU A 38 2.53 -6.22 -10.42
CA GLU A 38 3.98 -6.08 -10.29
C GLU A 38 4.36 -4.61 -10.22
N GLY A 39 5.18 -4.24 -9.24
CA GLY A 39 5.72 -2.89 -9.15
C GLY A 39 6.69 -2.64 -10.30
N ILE A 40 6.40 -1.63 -11.12
CA ILE A 40 7.24 -1.23 -12.26
C ILE A 40 8.10 0.01 -11.94
N ASN A 41 7.71 0.79 -10.92
CA ASN A 41 8.43 1.98 -10.47
C ASN A 41 8.25 2.23 -8.95
N GLY A 42 9.12 3.04 -8.36
CA GLY A 42 9.12 3.39 -6.92
C GLY A 42 9.74 2.30 -6.05
N ALA A 43 9.45 2.33 -4.74
CA ALA A 43 10.08 1.42 -3.77
C ALA A 43 9.66 -0.06 -3.95
N CYS A 44 8.57 -0.33 -4.68
CA CYS A 44 8.08 -1.68 -4.95
C CYS A 44 8.56 -2.28 -6.27
N ARG A 45 9.53 -1.67 -6.96
CA ARG A 45 9.97 -2.14 -8.28
C ARG A 45 10.45 -3.60 -8.23
N GLY A 46 9.91 -4.43 -9.12
CA GLY A 46 10.21 -5.87 -9.23
C GLY A 46 9.52 -6.75 -8.20
N LYS A 47 8.71 -6.18 -7.31
CA LYS A 47 7.92 -6.92 -6.31
C LYS A 47 6.54 -7.26 -6.86
N ARG A 48 6.04 -8.44 -6.51
CA ARG A 48 4.71 -8.90 -6.91
C ARG A 48 3.80 -9.07 -5.72
N PHE A 49 2.66 -8.40 -5.74
CA PHE A 49 1.74 -8.34 -4.61
C PHE A 49 0.30 -8.20 -5.08
N TYR A 50 -0.63 -8.22 -4.14
CA TYR A 50 -2.05 -8.07 -4.38
C TYR A 50 -2.51 -6.65 -4.03
N LEU A 51 -3.38 -6.09 -4.85
CA LEU A 51 -4.03 -4.80 -4.62
C LEU A 51 -5.54 -4.96 -4.52
N THR A 52 -6.13 -4.42 -3.46
CA THR A 52 -7.59 -4.37 -3.28
C THR A 52 -8.10 -2.97 -3.59
N THR A 53 -9.00 -2.85 -4.55
CA THR A 53 -9.62 -1.59 -4.97
C THR A 53 -11.04 -1.77 -5.43
N ASP A 54 -11.84 -0.72 -5.24
CA ASP A 54 -13.19 -0.62 -5.79
C ASP A 54 -13.18 -0.28 -7.30
N LYS A 55 -12.02 0.11 -7.86
CA LYS A 55 -11.88 0.38 -9.29
C LYS A 55 -11.85 -0.92 -10.11
N ASN A 56 -12.45 -0.89 -11.29
CA ASN A 56 -12.32 -1.98 -12.26
C ASN A 56 -11.07 -1.76 -13.12
N LEU A 57 -9.99 -2.44 -12.77
CA LEU A 57 -8.73 -2.43 -13.51
C LEU A 57 -8.72 -3.55 -14.56
N ARG A 58 -8.01 -3.35 -15.66
CA ARG A 58 -7.80 -4.35 -16.70
C ARG A 58 -6.39 -4.90 -16.61
N VAL A 59 -6.24 -6.16 -17.04
CA VAL A 59 -4.91 -6.77 -17.16
C VAL A 59 -4.12 -6.01 -18.22
N GLY A 60 -2.88 -5.65 -17.88
CA GLY A 60 -2.02 -4.83 -18.71
C GLY A 60 -2.07 -3.33 -18.41
N ASP A 61 -2.99 -2.87 -17.55
CA ASP A 61 -3.01 -1.48 -17.11
C ASP A 61 -1.76 -1.18 -16.27
N ASP A 62 -1.10 -0.07 -16.60
CA ASP A 62 -0.05 0.53 -15.79
C ASP A 62 -0.69 1.69 -15.00
N LEU A 63 -0.49 1.72 -13.69
CA LEU A 63 -1.19 2.62 -12.78
C LEU A 63 -0.21 3.23 -11.78
N LEU A 64 -0.47 4.48 -11.40
CA LEU A 64 0.14 5.07 -10.22
C LEU A 64 -0.80 4.89 -9.04
N VAL A 65 -0.31 4.21 -8.00
CA VAL A 65 -1.11 3.84 -6.83
C VAL A 65 -0.46 4.34 -5.55
N LEU A 66 -1.30 4.80 -4.62
CA LEU A 66 -0.90 5.15 -3.27
C LEU A 66 -1.25 3.98 -2.34
N ILE A 67 -0.23 3.31 -1.80
CA ILE A 67 -0.39 2.21 -0.86
C ILE A 67 -0.17 2.67 0.58
N ASP A 68 -0.83 2.01 1.52
CA ASP A 68 -0.82 2.30 2.96
C ASP A 68 0.43 1.75 3.70
N SER A 69 1.47 1.37 2.96
CA SER A 69 2.68 0.77 3.51
C SER A 69 3.93 1.31 2.82
N SER A 70 4.94 1.66 3.61
CA SER A 70 6.27 2.02 3.13
C SER A 70 7.11 0.84 2.63
N THR A 71 6.67 -0.40 2.85
CA THR A 71 7.43 -1.61 2.52
C THR A 71 6.66 -2.58 1.63
N CYS A 72 7.29 -2.96 0.54
CA CYS A 72 6.74 -3.85 -0.47
C CYS A 72 7.26 -5.28 -0.27
N GLU A 73 6.36 -6.18 0.10
CA GLU A 73 6.63 -7.60 0.35
C GLU A 73 5.96 -8.45 -0.72
N ASP A 74 6.64 -9.49 -1.18
CA ASP A 74 6.10 -10.40 -2.19
C ASP A 74 4.93 -11.20 -1.62
N GLY A 75 3.82 -11.23 -2.37
CA GLY A 75 2.60 -11.95 -1.99
C GLY A 75 1.72 -11.25 -0.96
N LYS A 76 2.13 -10.09 -0.42
CA LYS A 76 1.26 -9.30 0.47
C LYS A 76 0.08 -8.68 -0.26
N THR A 77 -0.92 -8.27 0.50
CA THR A 77 -2.08 -7.52 0.01
C THR A 77 -2.04 -6.10 0.55
N TYR A 78 -2.17 -5.12 -0.34
CA TYR A 78 -2.18 -3.69 -0.01
C TYR A 78 -3.50 -3.07 -0.46
N HIS A 79 -3.98 -2.11 0.34
CA HIS A 79 -5.20 -1.37 0.03
C HIS A 79 -4.82 -0.07 -0.69
N ILE A 80 -5.45 0.16 -1.84
CA ILE A 80 -5.22 1.41 -2.58
C ILE A 80 -6.17 2.48 -2.06
N LYS A 81 -5.63 3.57 -1.53
CA LYS A 81 -6.43 4.74 -1.15
C LYS A 81 -6.76 5.65 -2.33
N GLY A 82 -5.97 5.56 -3.39
CA GLY A 82 -6.15 6.34 -4.60
C GLY A 82 -5.22 5.85 -5.71
N GLY A 83 -5.67 6.01 -6.96
CA GLY A 83 -4.83 5.72 -8.11
C GLY A 83 -5.18 6.63 -9.27
N LEU A 84 -4.14 7.17 -9.91
CA LEU A 84 -4.25 7.98 -11.13
C LEU A 84 -4.05 7.05 -12.34
N PRO A 85 -4.89 7.17 -13.38
CA PRO A 85 -4.68 6.49 -14.65
C PRO A 85 -3.42 6.98 -15.37
#